data_AF-A0A0A9ALV9-F1
#
_entry.id   AF-A0A0A9ALV9-F1
#
_cell.length_a   1.000
_cell.length_b   1.000
_cell.length_c   1.000
_cell.angle_alpha   90.00
_cell.angle_beta   90.00
_cell.angle_gamma   90.00
#
_symmetry.space_group_name_H-M   'P 1'
#
loop_
_entity.id
_entity.type
_entity.pdbx_description
1 polymer ?
#
loop_
_entity_poly.entity_id
_entity_poly.type
_entity_poly.pdbx_seq_one_letter_code
_entity_poly.pdbx_strand_id
1 'polypeptide(L)'
;MSHSNCLYLCNPTTRHWVSVFPPALQHDTVAGLYVHGPSSEYRVLYYRDIGLGPITFYITTVGSGKERCIWPHSSSASVRKLLAGGSEDTNFKEPFLFHGNLYWLLHLPNPSDILVFDTLHEVFRWLRAPVIVRSLVSSLLEIDGKLALSYSHLGASTVDLWLLQDCEQVVWVHKHRIELPVMEISRFEEEEECWYSHILSREGDVLVDGFDWQLHYDIRGNLLEKFQCNGRLLNVTAKILRESLLPRALFQAPGNTSTPGPPFFWGL
;
A
#
# COMPACT_ATOMS: atom_id res chain seq x y z
N MET A 1 2.75 10.09 9.96
CA MET A 1 2.74 9.65 11.38
C MET A 1 1.65 10.40 12.13
N SER A 2 1.17 9.87 13.27
CA SER A 2 0.14 10.52 14.09
C SER A 2 0.57 10.64 15.55
N HIS A 3 0.27 11.77 16.19
CA HIS A 3 0.49 12.00 17.63
C HIS A 3 -0.55 13.01 18.14
N SER A 4 -1.13 12.76 19.32
CA SER A 4 -2.18 13.61 19.93
C SER A 4 -3.30 14.00 18.95
N ASN A 5 -3.81 13.05 18.17
CA ASN A 5 -4.85 13.25 17.15
C ASN A 5 -4.46 14.25 16.03
N CYS A 6 -3.18 14.45 15.81
CA CYS A 6 -2.65 15.24 14.70
C CYS A 6 -1.85 14.34 13.75
N LEU A 7 -2.03 14.54 12.44
CA LEU A 7 -1.22 13.92 11.42
C LEU A 7 -0.02 14.79 11.09
N TYR A 8 1.12 14.15 10.88
CA TYR A 8 2.39 14.79 10.56
C TYR A 8 3.02 14.11 9.35
N LEU A 9 3.48 14.94 8.42
CA LEU A 9 4.41 14.55 7.37
C LEU A 9 5.83 14.87 7.85
N CYS A 10 6.70 13.87 7.85
CA CYS A 10 8.05 13.97 8.36
C CYS A 10 9.07 13.59 7.28
N ASN A 11 10.20 14.29 7.26
CA ASN A 11 11.40 13.85 6.57
C ASN A 11 12.34 13.20 7.61
N PRO A 12 12.49 11.86 7.59
CA PRO A 12 13.33 11.17 8.58
C PRO A 12 14.81 11.56 8.48
N THR A 13 15.29 11.86 7.27
CA THR A 13 16.69 12.20 7.03
C THR A 13 17.04 13.60 7.51
N THR A 14 16.16 14.59 7.31
CA THR A 14 16.42 15.97 7.73
C THR A 14 15.84 16.31 9.10
N ARG A 15 15.06 15.42 9.72
CA ARG A 15 14.34 15.62 10.99
C ARG A 15 13.35 16.78 10.99
N HIS A 16 12.90 17.22 9.81
CA HIS A 16 11.87 18.23 9.67
C HIS A 16 10.48 17.59 9.58
N TRP A 17 9.47 18.32 10.04
CA TRP A 17 8.09 17.88 10.02
C TRP A 17 7.14 19.04 9.75
N VAL A 18 5.96 18.70 9.23
CA VAL A 18 4.86 19.65 9.03
C VAL A 18 3.56 18.97 9.43
N SER A 19 2.65 19.72 10.06
CA SER A 19 1.32 19.22 10.35
C SER A 19 0.50 19.07 9.07
N VAL A 20 -0.25 17.99 9.01
CA VAL A 20 -1.29 17.78 8.00
C VAL A 20 -2.59 18.22 8.67
N PHE A 21 -3.23 19.23 8.09
CA PHE A 21 -4.61 19.58 8.42
C PHE A 21 -5.55 18.72 7.56
N PRO A 22 -6.76 18.34 7.99
CA PRO A 22 -7.34 18.52 9.32
C PRO A 22 -6.59 17.70 10.38
N PRO A 23 -6.71 18.04 11.68
CA PRO A 23 -6.33 17.10 12.74
C PRO A 23 -7.07 15.77 12.51
N ALA A 24 -6.37 14.66 12.70
CA ALA A 24 -6.99 13.34 12.61
C ALA A 24 -8.04 13.22 13.71
N LEU A 25 -9.30 13.42 13.35
CA LEU A 25 -10.42 13.06 14.21
C LEU A 25 -10.37 11.54 14.41
N GLN A 26 -10.95 11.06 15.52
CA GLN A 26 -11.04 9.62 15.83
C GLN A 26 -11.70 8.79 14.71
N HIS A 27 -12.36 9.45 13.76
CA HIS A 27 -13.12 8.88 12.64
C HIS A 27 -12.45 9.07 11.27
N ASP A 28 -11.27 9.73 11.21
CA ASP A 28 -10.55 9.99 9.96
C ASP A 28 -9.51 8.90 9.71
N THR A 29 -9.62 8.23 8.57
CA THR A 29 -8.64 7.23 8.12
C THR A 29 -7.89 7.74 6.90
N VAL A 30 -6.56 7.77 7.00
CA VAL A 30 -5.69 8.15 5.89
C VAL A 30 -5.67 7.02 4.86
N ALA A 31 -6.06 7.34 3.63
CA ALA A 31 -6.00 6.40 2.51
C ALA A 31 -4.68 6.52 1.73
N GLY A 32 -4.09 7.72 1.65
CA GLY A 32 -2.80 7.88 0.97
C GLY A 32 -2.22 9.30 0.98
N LEU A 33 -0.91 9.38 0.70
CA LEU A 33 -0.16 10.61 0.50
C LEU A 33 0.39 10.63 -0.93
N TYR A 34 0.26 11.76 -1.62
CA TYR A 34 0.76 11.91 -2.99
C TYR A 34 1.21 13.33 -3.29
N VAL A 35 1.94 13.49 -4.39
CA VAL A 35 2.28 14.80 -4.97
C VAL A 35 1.33 15.04 -6.13
N HIS A 36 0.57 16.12 -6.08
CA HIS A 36 -0.34 16.51 -7.15
C HIS A 36 0.46 17.07 -8.34
N GLY A 37 0.40 16.40 -9.49
CA GLY A 37 1.28 16.69 -10.64
C GLY A 37 1.33 18.17 -11.04
N PRO A 38 0.19 18.83 -11.32
CA PRO A 38 0.17 20.21 -11.81
C PRO A 38 0.66 21.26 -10.81
N SER A 39 0.37 21.08 -9.50
CA SER A 39 0.73 22.06 -8.48
C SER A 39 2.02 21.72 -7.73
N SER A 40 2.55 20.50 -7.89
CA SER A 40 3.67 19.95 -7.11
C SER A 40 3.47 19.98 -5.60
N GLU A 41 2.21 20.10 -5.15
CA GLU A 41 1.84 20.14 -3.74
C GLU A 41 1.69 18.73 -3.18
N TYR A 42 2.07 18.56 -1.92
CA TYR A 42 1.73 17.34 -1.19
C TYR A 42 0.27 17.38 -0.76
N ARG A 43 -0.44 16.30 -1.05
CA ARG A 43 -1.83 16.13 -0.70
C ARG A 43 -2.06 14.81 0.02
N VAL A 44 -2.97 14.82 0.98
CA VAL A 44 -3.39 13.64 1.71
C VAL A 44 -4.84 13.33 1.35
N LEU A 45 -5.08 12.10 0.92
CA LEU A 45 -6.40 11.52 0.73
C LEU A 45 -6.79 10.80 2.02
N TYR A 46 -7.95 11.13 2.56
CA TYR A 46 -8.53 10.45 3.73
C TYR A 46 -10.02 10.27 3.53
N TYR A 47 -10.61 9.40 4.33
CA TYR A 47 -12.05 9.26 4.42
C TYR A 47 -12.51 9.31 5.86
N ARG A 48 -13.74 9.76 6.03
CA ARG A 48 -14.39 9.90 7.33
C ARG A 48 -15.58 8.96 7.41
N ASP A 49 -15.61 8.14 8.45
CA ASP A 49 -16.74 7.27 8.77
C ASP A 49 -17.40 7.72 10.09
N ILE A 50 -18.54 8.38 9.98
CA ILE A 50 -19.28 8.96 11.11
C ILE A 50 -20.42 8.01 11.54
N GLY A 51 -20.53 6.81 10.95
CA GLY A 51 -21.58 5.82 11.30
C GLY A 51 -23.03 6.23 10.97
N LEU A 52 -23.26 7.45 10.50
CA LEU A 52 -24.58 8.03 10.22
C LEU A 52 -24.88 8.19 8.72
N GLY A 53 -23.98 7.74 7.83
CA GLY A 53 -24.12 7.93 6.40
C GLY A 53 -22.99 7.29 5.57
N PRO A 54 -23.03 7.46 4.24
CA PRO A 54 -22.01 6.88 3.37
C PRO A 54 -20.65 7.53 3.62
N ILE A 55 -19.60 6.70 3.58
CA ILE A 55 -18.22 7.15 3.74
C ILE A 55 -17.91 8.26 2.73
N THR A 56 -17.26 9.31 3.21
CA THR A 56 -16.95 10.49 2.41
C THR A 56 -15.45 10.70 2.34
N PHE A 57 -14.94 10.91 1.14
CA PHE A 57 -13.53 11.12 0.90
C PHE A 57 -13.18 12.60 0.79
N TYR A 58 -12.02 12.95 1.31
CA TYR A 58 -11.52 14.30 1.39
C TYR A 58 -10.07 14.34 0.99
N ILE A 59 -9.68 15.49 0.46
CA ILE A 59 -8.31 15.81 0.09
C ILE A 59 -7.92 17.09 0.80
N THR A 60 -6.72 17.08 1.36
CA THR A 60 -6.13 18.25 1.99
C THR A 60 -4.73 18.47 1.43
N THR A 61 -4.42 19.75 1.15
CA THR A 61 -3.05 20.13 0.82
C THR A 61 -2.27 20.33 2.11
N VAL A 62 -1.12 19.68 2.23
CA VAL A 62 -0.26 19.75 3.42
C VAL A 62 0.15 21.20 3.67
N GLY A 63 -0.05 21.68 4.91
CA GLY A 63 0.23 23.06 5.30
C GLY A 63 -0.80 24.11 4.88
N SER A 64 -1.83 23.76 4.09
CA SER A 64 -2.83 24.73 3.61
C SER A 64 -3.91 25.09 4.64
N GLY A 65 -4.13 24.22 5.64
CA GLY A 65 -5.24 24.38 6.58
C GLY A 65 -6.63 24.17 5.97
N LYS A 66 -6.71 23.67 4.73
CA LYS A 66 -7.96 23.52 3.98
C LYS A 66 -8.16 22.09 3.52
N GLU A 67 -9.37 21.59 3.74
CA GLU A 67 -9.86 20.34 3.15
C GLU A 67 -10.89 20.62 2.06
N ARG A 68 -10.95 19.72 1.08
CA ARG A 68 -12.02 19.68 0.08
C ARG A 68 -12.55 18.26 -0.02
N CYS A 69 -13.86 18.13 -0.15
CA CYS A 69 -14.48 16.84 -0.35
C CYS A 69 -14.48 16.45 -1.83
N ILE A 70 -14.30 15.16 -2.13
CA ILE A 70 -14.50 14.58 -3.47
C ILE A 70 -15.88 13.90 -3.54
N TRP A 71 -16.92 14.73 -3.64
CA TRP A 71 -18.33 14.35 -3.82
C TRP A 71 -18.63 13.96 -5.30
N PRO A 72 -19.71 13.19 -5.58
CA PRO A 72 -19.57 11.85 -6.15
C PRO A 72 -19.44 11.84 -7.67
N HIS A 73 -18.29 11.37 -8.15
CA HIS A 73 -18.23 10.73 -9.47
C HIS A 73 -18.73 9.28 -9.33
N SER A 74 -19.35 8.71 -10.36
CA SER A 74 -19.98 7.38 -10.31
C SER A 74 -19.06 6.26 -9.79
N SER A 75 -17.74 6.40 -9.96
CA SER A 75 -16.74 5.47 -9.42
C SER A 75 -16.63 5.52 -7.88
N SER A 76 -16.82 6.67 -7.24
CA SER A 76 -16.80 6.76 -5.77
C SER A 76 -18.04 6.14 -5.14
N ALA A 77 -19.17 6.04 -5.85
CA ALA A 77 -20.36 5.36 -5.36
C ALA A 77 -20.12 3.86 -5.11
N SER A 78 -19.42 3.18 -6.03
CA SER A 78 -19.02 1.77 -5.83
C SER A 78 -18.04 1.59 -4.66
N VAL A 79 -17.07 2.51 -4.50
CA VAL A 79 -16.12 2.48 -3.37
C VAL A 79 -16.83 2.72 -2.04
N ARG A 80 -17.83 3.60 -2.00
CA ARG A 80 -18.63 3.83 -0.78
C ARG A 80 -19.45 2.63 -0.37
N LYS A 81 -20.11 1.97 -1.35
CA LYS A 81 -20.86 0.73 -1.09
C LYS A 81 -19.93 -0.35 -0.54
N LEU A 82 -18.69 -0.37 -1.01
CA LEU A 82 -17.67 -1.30 -0.54
C LEU A 82 -17.36 -1.13 0.94
N LEU A 83 -17.02 0.10 1.33
CA LEU A 83 -16.57 0.40 2.68
C LEU A 83 -17.72 0.40 3.69
N ALA A 84 -18.93 0.74 3.24
CA ALA A 84 -20.15 0.62 4.05
C ALA A 84 -20.51 -0.84 4.38
N GLY A 85 -19.91 -1.82 3.70
CA GLY A 85 -20.09 -3.24 3.97
C GLY A 85 -19.46 -3.73 5.27
N GLY A 86 -18.66 -2.91 5.95
CA GLY A 86 -18.23 -3.13 7.34
C GLY A 86 -17.42 -4.40 7.60
N SER A 87 -16.83 -5.03 6.57
CA SER A 87 -15.91 -6.15 6.77
C SER A 87 -14.53 -5.61 7.16
N GLU A 88 -13.90 -6.21 8.17
CA GLU A 88 -12.54 -5.84 8.63
C GLU A 88 -11.49 -5.87 7.49
N ASP A 89 -11.75 -6.65 6.43
CA ASP A 89 -10.90 -6.78 5.24
C ASP A 89 -11.04 -5.63 4.22
N THR A 90 -11.96 -4.68 4.45
CA THR A 90 -12.22 -3.52 3.57
C THR A 90 -11.40 -2.29 3.93
N ASN A 91 -10.54 -2.37 4.94
CA ASN A 91 -9.69 -1.26 5.34
C ASN A 91 -8.70 -0.96 4.20
N PHE A 92 -8.57 0.32 3.82
CA PHE A 92 -7.54 0.71 2.87
C PHE A 92 -6.18 0.42 3.50
N LYS A 93 -5.59 -0.74 3.14
CA LYS A 93 -4.17 -0.99 3.36
C LYS A 93 -3.36 0.09 2.65
N GLU A 94 -2.07 0.13 2.92
CA GLU A 94 -1.22 1.17 2.33
C GLU A 94 -1.21 1.08 0.79
N PRO A 95 -1.42 2.21 0.07
CA PRO A 95 -1.42 2.20 -1.38
C PRO A 95 -0.05 1.86 -1.94
N PHE A 96 -0.05 1.16 -3.06
CA PHE A 96 1.10 1.10 -3.95
C PHE A 96 1.12 2.36 -4.82
N LEU A 97 2.20 3.15 -4.77
CA LEU A 97 2.39 4.32 -5.61
C LEU A 97 3.09 3.91 -6.91
N PHE A 98 2.40 4.04 -8.05
CA PHE A 98 2.96 3.68 -9.36
C PHE A 98 2.67 4.78 -10.39
N HIS A 99 3.73 5.28 -11.02
CA HIS A 99 3.67 6.35 -12.03
C HIS A 99 2.80 7.55 -11.59
N GLY A 100 2.88 7.91 -10.31
CA GLY A 100 2.15 9.05 -9.73
C GLY A 100 0.75 8.72 -9.21
N ASN A 101 0.18 7.55 -9.51
CA ASN A 101 -1.16 7.16 -9.05
C ASN A 101 -1.09 6.19 -7.86
N LEU A 102 -2.15 6.18 -7.04
CA LEU A 102 -2.27 5.28 -5.89
C LEU A 102 -3.12 4.07 -6.24
N TYR A 103 -2.67 2.88 -5.88
CA TYR A 103 -3.33 1.60 -6.18
C TYR A 103 -3.56 0.80 -4.91
N TRP A 104 -4.74 0.23 -4.76
CA TRP A 104 -5.10 -0.66 -3.66
C TRP A 104 -5.61 -1.99 -4.17
N LEU A 105 -5.08 -3.07 -3.60
CA LEU A 105 -5.69 -4.39 -3.67
C LEU A 105 -6.73 -4.49 -2.57
N LEU A 106 -7.97 -4.73 -2.96
CA LEU A 106 -9.09 -4.87 -2.04
C LEU A 106 -9.45 -6.36 -1.95
N HIS A 107 -9.46 -6.90 -0.74
CA HIS A 107 -9.81 -8.30 -0.49
C HIS A 107 -11.32 -8.42 -0.44
N LEU A 108 -11.94 -8.62 -1.61
CA LEU A 108 -13.39 -8.61 -1.76
C LEU A 108 -13.92 -9.99 -2.18
N PRO A 109 -15.12 -10.38 -1.73
CA PRO A 109 -15.70 -11.69 -2.03
C PRO A 109 -16.08 -11.91 -3.52
N ASN A 110 -16.01 -10.85 -4.34
CA ASN A 110 -16.36 -10.81 -5.78
C ASN A 110 -15.30 -9.97 -6.52
N PRO A 111 -15.08 -10.18 -7.83
CA PRO A 111 -13.77 -10.10 -8.48
C PRO A 111 -12.98 -8.87 -8.02
N SER A 112 -11.82 -9.16 -7.46
CA SER A 112 -10.93 -8.21 -6.79
C SER A 112 -10.32 -7.25 -7.80
N ASP A 113 -11.06 -6.22 -8.12
CA ASP A 113 -10.57 -5.12 -8.94
C ASP A 113 -9.59 -4.27 -8.12
N ILE A 114 -8.55 -3.80 -8.78
CA ILE A 114 -7.59 -2.87 -8.19
C ILE A 114 -8.25 -1.50 -8.20
N LEU A 115 -8.40 -0.91 -7.02
CA LEU A 115 -8.86 0.47 -6.93
C LEU A 115 -7.69 1.40 -7.23
N VAL A 116 -7.90 2.35 -8.13
CA VAL A 116 -6.90 3.33 -8.51
C VAL A 116 -7.43 4.71 -8.20
N PHE A 117 -6.60 5.53 -7.56
CA PHE A 117 -6.83 6.96 -7.44
C PHE A 117 -5.87 7.68 -8.38
N ASP A 118 -6.46 8.27 -9.42
CA ASP A 118 -5.75 9.15 -10.34
C ASP A 118 -5.44 10.45 -9.59
N THR A 119 -4.16 10.72 -9.35
CA THR A 119 -3.74 11.90 -8.57
C THR A 119 -3.69 13.17 -9.40
N LEU A 120 -3.74 13.08 -10.73
CA LEU A 120 -3.79 14.22 -11.64
C LEU A 120 -5.20 14.82 -11.68
N HIS A 121 -6.20 13.95 -11.80
CA HIS A 121 -7.60 14.36 -11.86
C HIS A 121 -8.32 14.22 -10.50
N GLU A 122 -7.67 13.58 -9.53
CA GLU A 122 -8.15 13.34 -8.18
C GLU A 122 -9.49 12.57 -8.15
N VAL A 123 -9.57 11.54 -8.99
CA VAL A 123 -10.74 10.68 -9.17
C VAL A 123 -10.40 9.20 -8.95
N PHE A 124 -11.37 8.45 -8.44
CA PHE A 124 -11.27 7.00 -8.37
C PHE A 124 -11.62 6.36 -9.72
N ARG A 125 -10.95 5.26 -10.03
CA ARG A 125 -11.28 4.35 -11.14
C ARG A 125 -10.96 2.92 -10.75
N TRP A 126 -11.65 1.98 -11.38
CA TRP A 126 -11.39 0.56 -11.21
C TRP A 126 -10.48 0.06 -12.32
N LEU A 127 -9.47 -0.72 -11.96
CA LEU A 127 -8.62 -1.45 -12.88
C LEU A 127 -8.90 -2.94 -12.66
N ARG A 128 -9.32 -3.63 -13.72
CA ARG A 128 -9.61 -5.05 -13.65
C ARG A 128 -8.33 -5.84 -13.40
N ALA A 129 -8.36 -6.74 -12.40
CA ALA A 129 -7.27 -7.67 -12.15
C ALA A 129 -7.28 -8.85 -13.15
N PRO A 130 -6.13 -9.48 -13.43
CA PRO A 130 -6.02 -10.58 -14.39
C PRO A 130 -6.77 -11.85 -13.98
N VAL A 131 -6.98 -12.06 -12.69
CA VAL A 131 -7.55 -13.29 -12.12
C VAL A 131 -8.52 -12.90 -11.01
N ILE A 132 -9.54 -13.71 -10.77
CA ILE A 132 -10.37 -13.57 -9.56
C ILE A 132 -9.48 -13.90 -8.36
N VAL A 133 -8.97 -12.87 -7.68
CA VAL A 133 -8.11 -13.01 -6.51
C VAL A 133 -8.95 -13.52 -5.34
N ARG A 134 -9.09 -14.84 -5.23
CA ARG A 134 -9.66 -15.50 -4.03
C ARG A 134 -8.59 -15.84 -2.98
N SER A 135 -7.36 -15.35 -3.15
CA SER A 135 -6.26 -15.61 -2.22
C SER A 135 -6.10 -14.46 -1.23
N LEU A 136 -5.69 -14.81 -0.02
CA LEU A 136 -5.36 -13.89 1.06
C LEU A 136 -4.03 -13.17 0.82
N VAL A 137 -3.17 -13.67 -0.08
CA VAL A 137 -1.79 -13.19 -0.23
C VAL A 137 -1.50 -12.75 -1.68
N SER A 138 -1.66 -11.45 -1.92
CA SER A 138 -1.36 -10.78 -3.20
C SER A 138 -0.67 -9.43 -2.95
N SER A 139 0.22 -9.01 -3.84
CA SER A 139 0.90 -7.72 -3.74
C SER A 139 1.05 -7.02 -5.09
N LEU A 140 1.03 -5.69 -5.07
CA LEU A 140 1.40 -4.85 -6.21
C LEU A 140 2.88 -4.50 -6.13
N LEU A 141 3.54 -4.50 -7.28
CA LEU A 141 4.95 -4.15 -7.40
C LEU A 141 5.24 -3.57 -8.80
N GLU A 142 6.45 -3.03 -8.97
CA GLU A 142 6.95 -2.53 -10.24
C GLU A 142 8.02 -3.49 -10.78
N ILE A 143 7.80 -4.03 -11.97
CA ILE A 143 8.75 -4.87 -12.69
C ILE A 143 8.94 -4.27 -14.08
N ASP A 144 10.19 -4.02 -14.49
CA ASP A 144 10.53 -3.45 -15.80
C ASP A 144 9.76 -2.16 -16.13
N GLY A 145 9.49 -1.32 -15.12
CA GLY A 145 8.72 -0.08 -15.28
C GLY A 145 7.23 -0.28 -15.54
N LYS A 146 6.70 -1.49 -15.31
CA LYS A 146 5.28 -1.83 -15.47
C LYS A 146 4.68 -2.23 -14.13
N LEU A 147 3.38 -1.98 -13.99
CA LEU A 147 2.61 -2.46 -12.86
C LEU A 147 2.54 -3.99 -12.92
N ALA A 148 2.90 -4.64 -11.84
CA ALA A 148 2.80 -6.08 -11.70
C ALA A 148 1.94 -6.47 -10.50
N LEU A 149 1.32 -7.63 -10.61
CA LEU A 149 0.55 -8.26 -9.54
C LEU A 149 1.18 -9.62 -9.24
N SER A 150 1.55 -9.82 -7.98
CA SER A 150 1.92 -11.13 -7.45
C SER A 150 0.71 -11.79 -6.81
N TYR A 151 0.62 -13.10 -6.97
CA TYR A 151 -0.47 -13.90 -6.43
C TYR A 151 0.05 -15.24 -5.93
N SER A 152 -0.13 -15.52 -4.64
CA SER A 152 0.25 -16.80 -4.04
C SER A 152 -0.95 -17.75 -4.04
N HIS A 153 -0.76 -18.96 -4.56
CA HIS A 153 -1.77 -20.02 -4.53
C HIS A 153 -1.61 -20.83 -3.25
N LEU A 154 -2.45 -20.53 -2.27
CA LEU A 154 -2.58 -21.30 -1.03
C LEU A 154 -2.86 -22.77 -1.37
N GLY A 155 -2.02 -23.69 -0.88
CA GLY A 155 -2.12 -25.13 -1.11
C GLY A 155 -1.40 -25.66 -2.37
N ALA A 156 -0.99 -24.81 -3.32
CA ALA A 156 -0.25 -25.23 -4.51
C ALA A 156 1.26 -24.90 -4.44
N SER A 157 1.73 -24.21 -3.40
CA SER A 157 3.13 -23.75 -3.28
C SER A 157 3.64 -23.05 -4.53
N THR A 158 2.79 -22.22 -5.15
CA THR A 158 3.17 -21.45 -6.34
C THR A 158 2.86 -19.98 -6.18
N VAL A 159 3.69 -19.16 -6.81
CA VAL A 159 3.51 -17.71 -6.92
C VAL A 159 3.42 -17.35 -8.39
N ASP A 160 2.30 -16.78 -8.80
CA ASP A 160 2.11 -16.26 -10.15
C ASP A 160 2.43 -14.77 -10.21
N LEU A 161 3.11 -14.38 -11.29
CA LEU A 161 3.47 -13.02 -11.62
C LEU A 161 2.75 -12.57 -12.88
N TRP A 162 1.96 -11.51 -12.76
CA TRP A 162 1.23 -10.89 -13.86
C TRP A 162 1.76 -9.48 -14.11
N LEU A 163 2.01 -9.14 -15.37
CA LEU A 163 2.39 -7.80 -15.80
C LEU A 163 1.25 -7.12 -16.54
N LEU A 164 0.98 -5.86 -16.19
CA LEU A 164 0.11 -5.01 -16.99
C LEU A 164 0.89 -4.50 -18.20
N GLN A 165 0.68 -5.13 -19.34
CA GLN A 165 1.36 -4.81 -20.59
C GLN A 165 0.78 -3.57 -21.26
N ASP A 166 -0.55 -3.44 -21.22
CA ASP A 166 -1.29 -2.31 -21.78
C ASP A 166 -2.27 -1.79 -20.74
N CYS A 167 -2.08 -0.56 -20.30
CA CYS A 167 -2.92 0.09 -19.29
C CYS A 167 -4.26 0.58 -19.87
N GLU A 168 -4.29 0.97 -21.15
CA GLU A 168 -5.49 1.49 -21.80
C GLU A 168 -6.48 0.37 -22.09
N GLN A 169 -5.98 -0.74 -22.62
CA GLN A 169 -6.78 -1.93 -22.92
C GLN A 169 -6.89 -2.89 -21.73
N VAL A 170 -6.20 -2.60 -20.63
CA VAL A 170 -6.14 -3.44 -19.42
C VAL A 170 -5.70 -4.88 -19.76
N VAL A 171 -4.61 -5.01 -20.52
CA VAL A 171 -4.06 -6.30 -20.93
C VAL A 171 -3.00 -6.74 -19.93
N TRP A 172 -3.33 -7.80 -19.20
CA TRP A 172 -2.40 -8.48 -18.32
C TRP A 172 -1.78 -9.70 -19.00
N VAL A 173 -0.48 -9.90 -18.78
CA VAL A 173 0.28 -11.04 -19.28
C VAL A 173 0.83 -11.82 -18.09
N HIS A 174 0.57 -13.12 -18.05
CA HIS A 174 1.21 -14.03 -17.09
C HIS A 174 2.69 -14.15 -17.47
N LYS A 175 3.57 -13.56 -16.65
CA LYS A 175 5.01 -13.49 -16.92
C LYS A 175 5.70 -14.76 -16.45
N HIS A 176 5.43 -15.16 -15.21
CA HIS A 176 6.08 -16.31 -14.57
C HIS A 176 5.13 -17.00 -13.60
N ARG A 177 5.37 -18.30 -13.44
CA ARG A 177 4.90 -19.11 -12.31
C ARG A 177 6.13 -19.64 -11.60
N ILE A 178 6.27 -19.29 -10.33
CA ILE A 178 7.38 -19.70 -9.48
C ILE A 178 6.86 -20.86 -8.65
N GLU A 179 7.46 -22.04 -8.82
CA GLU A 179 7.16 -23.22 -8.01
C GLU A 179 8.08 -23.22 -6.80
N LEU A 180 7.49 -23.18 -5.61
CA LEU A 180 8.22 -23.19 -4.36
C LEU A 180 8.25 -24.62 -3.81
N PRO A 181 9.40 -25.09 -3.30
CA PRO A 181 9.54 -26.47 -2.83
C PRO A 181 8.67 -26.73 -1.60
N VAL A 182 7.60 -27.50 -1.79
CA VAL A 182 6.61 -27.85 -0.76
C VAL A 182 7.28 -28.39 0.50
N MET A 183 8.28 -29.28 0.40
CA MET A 183 8.90 -29.90 1.58
C MET A 183 9.57 -28.92 2.55
N GLU A 184 10.00 -27.74 2.07
CA GLU A 184 10.63 -26.73 2.93
C GLU A 184 9.57 -25.87 3.62
N ILE A 185 8.44 -25.66 2.96
CA ILE A 185 7.31 -24.82 3.42
C ILE A 185 6.35 -25.63 4.30
N SER A 186 6.06 -26.87 3.93
CA SER A 186 5.13 -27.77 4.62
C SER A 186 5.63 -28.25 5.99
N ARG A 187 6.92 -28.06 6.29
CA ARG A 187 7.45 -28.28 7.65
C ARG A 187 6.88 -27.30 8.69
N PHE A 188 6.18 -26.26 8.22
CA PHE A 188 5.56 -25.25 9.06
C PHE A 188 4.01 -25.35 9.03
N GLU A 189 3.44 -26.31 8.29
CA GLU A 189 1.98 -26.57 8.18
C GLU A 189 1.46 -27.47 9.34
N GLU A 190 2.00 -27.35 10.56
CA GLU A 190 1.50 -28.14 11.70
C GLU A 190 0.17 -27.60 12.25
N GLU A 191 -0.17 -26.35 11.95
CA GLU A 191 -1.44 -25.72 12.26
C GLU A 191 -1.98 -25.09 10.96
N GLU A 192 -3.29 -24.88 10.82
CA GLU A 192 -3.98 -24.37 9.62
C GLU A 192 -3.55 -22.93 9.19
N GLU A 193 -2.37 -22.47 9.61
CA GLU A 193 -1.81 -21.17 9.36
C GLU A 193 -1.07 -21.12 8.02
N CYS A 194 -1.52 -20.19 7.19
CA CYS A 194 -1.03 -19.96 5.84
C CYS A 194 0.37 -19.34 5.86
N TRP A 195 1.29 -19.83 5.01
CA TRP A 195 2.55 -19.12 4.72
C TRP A 195 2.26 -17.86 3.88
N TYR A 196 3.04 -16.82 4.11
CA TYR A 196 2.98 -15.57 3.34
C TYR A 196 4.16 -15.48 2.40
N SER A 197 3.94 -15.05 1.17
CA SER A 197 5.02 -14.77 0.24
C SER A 197 4.97 -13.37 -0.31
N HIS A 198 6.16 -12.82 -0.48
CA HIS A 198 6.39 -11.45 -0.92
C HIS A 198 7.41 -11.49 -2.03
N ILE A 199 7.11 -10.82 -3.14
CA ILE A 199 8.08 -10.64 -4.22
C ILE A 199 8.87 -9.37 -3.92
N LEU A 200 10.19 -9.51 -3.80
CA LEU A 200 11.05 -8.47 -3.26
C LEU A 200 11.90 -7.75 -4.31
N SER A 201 12.14 -8.37 -5.46
CA SER A 201 13.08 -7.85 -6.45
C SER A 201 12.45 -7.69 -7.84
N ARG A 202 13.10 -6.85 -8.67
CA ARG A 202 12.73 -6.70 -10.09
C ARG A 202 13.03 -7.97 -10.87
N GLU A 203 14.03 -8.72 -10.40
CA GLU A 203 14.48 -10.00 -10.90
C GLU A 203 13.50 -11.13 -10.57
N GLY A 204 12.50 -10.87 -9.72
CA GLY A 204 11.41 -11.80 -9.41
C GLY A 204 11.68 -12.71 -8.21
N ASP A 205 12.62 -12.33 -7.34
CA ASP A 205 12.94 -13.08 -6.14
C ASP A 205 11.78 -13.06 -5.15
N VAL A 206 11.57 -14.19 -4.47
CA VAL A 206 10.46 -14.41 -3.54
C VAL A 206 11.01 -14.62 -2.14
N LEU A 207 10.48 -13.88 -1.19
CA LEU A 207 10.66 -14.16 0.23
C LEU A 207 9.41 -14.83 0.77
N VAL A 208 9.60 -15.97 1.42
CA VAL A 208 8.52 -16.73 2.06
C VAL A 208 8.71 -16.66 3.57
N ASP A 209 7.67 -16.22 4.27
CA ASP A 209 7.56 -16.25 5.72
C ASP A 209 7.18 -17.66 6.17
N GLY A 210 8.16 -18.37 6.72
CA GLY A 210 8.02 -19.65 7.40
C GLY A 210 8.05 -19.51 8.93
N PHE A 211 7.49 -18.42 9.45
CA PHE A 211 7.44 -18.07 10.87
C PHE A 211 8.83 -17.77 11.45
N ASP A 212 9.50 -18.78 12.02
CA ASP A 212 10.81 -18.61 12.64
C ASP A 212 11.94 -18.46 11.60
N TRP A 213 11.63 -18.71 10.33
CA TRP A 213 12.56 -18.64 9.21
C TRP A 213 12.00 -17.84 8.05
N GLN A 214 12.86 -17.05 7.43
CA GLN A 214 12.61 -16.40 6.16
C GLN A 214 13.39 -17.11 5.06
N LEU A 215 12.71 -17.49 3.99
CA LEU A 215 13.26 -18.28 2.90
C LEU A 215 13.30 -17.43 1.63
N HIS A 216 14.49 -17.19 1.10
CA HIS A 216 14.69 -16.40 -0.12
C HIS A 216 14.89 -17.34 -1.30
N TYR A 217 13.99 -17.25 -2.27
CA TYR A 217 14.00 -18.03 -3.50
C TYR A 217 14.28 -17.13 -4.71
N ASP A 218 15.01 -17.67 -5.70
CA ASP A 218 15.10 -17.05 -7.02
C ASP A 218 13.80 -17.22 -7.82
N ILE A 219 13.68 -16.53 -8.95
CA ILE A 219 12.52 -16.64 -9.85
C ILE A 219 12.28 -18.06 -10.41
N ARG A 220 13.26 -18.97 -10.30
CA ARG A 220 13.13 -20.37 -10.71
C ARG A 220 12.72 -21.28 -9.55
N GLY A 221 12.50 -20.74 -8.36
CA GLY A 221 12.12 -21.50 -7.17
C GLY A 221 13.29 -22.16 -6.45
N ASN A 222 14.54 -21.80 -6.77
CA ASN A 222 15.71 -22.31 -6.05
C ASN A 222 15.91 -21.53 -4.76
N LEU A 223 16.07 -22.22 -3.63
CA LEU A 223 16.44 -21.59 -2.37
C LEU A 223 17.84 -20.98 -2.49
N LEU A 224 17.93 -19.68 -2.31
CA LEU A 224 19.19 -18.94 -2.29
C LEU A 224 19.72 -18.81 -0.87
N GLU A 225 18.87 -18.41 0.08
CA GLU A 225 19.27 -18.16 1.45
C GLU A 225 18.13 -18.41 2.45
N LYS A 226 18.51 -18.73 3.69
CA LYS A 226 17.59 -18.97 4.80
C LYS A 226 18.05 -18.18 6.02
N PHE A 227 17.18 -17.31 6.53
CA PHE A 227 17.47 -16.42 7.65
C PHE A 227 16.60 -16.79 8.84
N GLN A 228 17.19 -16.83 10.03
CA GLN A 228 16.40 -16.97 11.26
C GLN A 228 15.89 -15.60 11.69
N CYS A 229 14.59 -15.48 11.90
CA CYS A 229 13.98 -14.26 12.42
C CYS A 229 13.24 -14.57 13.72
N ASN A 230 13.56 -13.83 14.79
CA ASN A 230 12.89 -13.95 16.09
C ASN A 230 11.52 -13.22 16.10
N GLY A 231 10.67 -13.49 15.11
CA GLY A 231 9.35 -12.87 15.00
C GLY A 231 8.45 -13.67 14.06
N ARG A 232 7.17 -13.83 14.43
CA ARG A 232 6.13 -14.47 13.61
C ARG A 232 5.34 -13.41 12.85
N LEU A 233 4.83 -13.77 11.66
CA LEU A 233 3.94 -12.94 10.84
C LEU A 233 4.57 -11.58 10.50
N LEU A 234 5.78 -11.61 9.95
CA LEU A 234 6.47 -10.39 9.60
C LEU A 234 5.71 -9.70 8.46
N ASN A 235 5.32 -8.44 8.68
CA ASN A 235 4.70 -7.65 7.62
C ASN A 235 5.79 -7.10 6.70
N VAL A 236 6.20 -7.89 5.72
CA VAL A 236 7.20 -7.49 4.74
C VAL A 236 6.55 -6.55 3.74
N THR A 237 7.13 -5.36 3.59
CA THR A 237 6.65 -4.36 2.65
C THR A 237 7.56 -4.29 1.43
N ALA A 238 6.99 -4.24 0.23
CA ALA A 238 7.73 -4.00 -1.02
C ALA A 238 8.25 -2.55 -1.15
N LYS A 239 8.22 -1.77 -0.05
CA LYS A 239 8.71 -0.40 -0.03
C LYS A 239 10.20 -0.36 0.19
N ILE A 240 10.85 0.41 -0.67
CA ILE A 240 12.28 0.70 -0.58
C ILE A 240 12.42 2.10 0.00
N LEU A 241 13.24 2.24 1.04
CA LEU A 241 13.62 3.56 1.53
C LEU A 241 14.42 4.26 0.43
N ARG A 242 13.87 5.34 -0.12
CA ARG A 242 14.59 6.20 -1.05
C ARG A 242 15.11 7.41 -0.30
N GLU A 243 16.41 7.41 -0.04
CA GLU A 243 17.07 8.56 0.54
C GLU A 243 17.04 9.74 -0.43
N SER A 244 16.57 10.88 0.05
CA SER A 244 16.60 12.14 -0.68
C SER A 244 16.99 13.24 0.30
N LEU A 245 18.23 13.72 0.18
CA LEU A 245 18.76 14.84 0.96
C LEU A 245 18.27 16.21 0.47
N LEU A 246 17.53 16.25 -0.64
CA LEU A 246 17.03 17.51 -1.19
C LEU A 246 16.01 18.14 -0.24
N PRO A 247 16.30 19.33 0.31
CA PRO A 247 15.33 20.08 1.09
C PRO A 247 14.14 20.44 0.19
N ARG A 248 12.92 20.04 0.57
CA ARG A 248 11.71 20.55 -0.08
C ARG A 248 11.22 21.77 0.67
N ALA A 249 10.77 22.79 -0.08
CA ALA A 249 10.25 24.04 0.48
C ALA A 249 9.19 23.82 1.57
N LEU A 250 8.39 22.76 1.44
CA LEU A 250 7.39 22.34 2.43
C LEU A 250 7.96 22.12 3.85
N PHE A 251 9.22 21.72 3.96
CA PHE A 251 9.92 21.47 5.23
C PHE A 251 10.78 22.65 5.70
N GLN A 252 10.83 23.74 4.94
CA GLN A 252 11.65 24.91 5.26
C GLN A 252 10.90 25.98 6.07
N ALA A 253 9.59 25.82 6.27
CA ALA A 253 8.83 26.73 7.11
C ALA A 253 9.24 26.52 8.59
N PRO A 254 9.67 27.56 9.31
CA PRO A 254 9.97 27.44 10.73
C PRO A 254 8.67 27.13 11.47
N GLY A 255 8.49 25.88 11.88
CA GLY A 255 7.45 25.52 12.83
C GLY A 255 7.66 26.33 14.10
N ASN A 256 6.60 27.00 14.56
CA ASN A 256 6.56 27.77 15.81
C ASN A 256 7.44 27.13 16.90
N THR A 257 8.49 27.84 17.31
CA THR A 257 9.50 27.40 18.29
C THR A 257 8.96 27.25 19.72
N SER A 258 7.64 27.31 19.91
CA SER A 258 6.96 27.33 21.21
C SER A 258 6.20 26.04 21.55
N THR A 259 6.03 25.11 20.60
CA THR A 259 5.44 23.78 20.86
C THR A 259 6.51 22.70 20.83
N PRO A 260 6.58 21.81 21.85
CA PRO A 260 7.43 20.62 21.76
C PRO A 260 7.11 19.87 20.48
N GLY A 261 8.12 19.59 19.66
CA GLY A 261 7.95 18.78 18.46
C GLY A 261 7.44 17.38 18.82
N PRO A 262 6.77 16.70 17.88
CA PRO A 262 6.27 15.35 18.14
C PRO A 262 7.44 14.38 18.40
N PRO A 263 7.22 13.31 19.19
CA PRO A 263 8.30 12.46 19.73
C PRO A 263 8.99 11.55 18.70
N PHE A 264 8.63 11.65 17.41
CA PHE A 264 9.03 10.71 16.35
C PHE A 264 10.54 10.64 16.06
N PHE A 265 11.33 11.59 16.58
CA PHE A 265 12.78 11.64 16.38
C PHE A 265 13.59 11.31 17.64
N TRP A 266 12.94 10.89 18.72
CA TRP A 266 13.65 10.50 19.93
C TRP A 266 14.31 9.13 19.72
N GLY A 267 15.64 9.08 19.75
CA GLY A 267 16.43 7.85 19.63
C GLY A 267 16.90 7.48 18.22
N LEU A 268 16.72 8.35 17.23
CA LEU A 268 17.33 8.27 15.89
C LEU A 268 18.59 9.14 15.76
#